data_AF-A0A7T1Y5B6-F1
#
_entry.id   AF-A0A7T1Y5B6-F1
#
_cell.length_a   1.000
_cell.length_b   1.000
_cell.length_c   1.000
_cell.angle_alpha   90.00
_cell.angle_beta   90.00
_cell.angle_gamma   90.00
#
_symmetry.space_group_name_H-M   'P 1'
#
loop_
_entity.id
_entity.type
_entity.pdbx_description
1 polymer ?
#
loop_
_entity_poly.entity_id
_entity_poly.type
_entity_poly.pdbx_seq_one_letter_code
_entity_poly.pdbx_strand_id
1 'polypeptide(L)'
;MRYHTGWRTWRLLPLALLLSGCASSMGPISWETGYRQVGEPAGSDTEALRSSITPNTCRVSPGQAGIVPLPPGCANDLNLQAMVERPGDLLHGRAMGPARGAPVAAAARERLEDRERANSRRVVLESEARGSASRSATTGDL
;
A
#
# COMPACT_ATOMS: atom_id res chain seq x y z
N MET A 1 50.25 36.31 -13.52
CA MET A 1 48.94 36.20 -12.82
C MET A 1 48.69 34.73 -12.51
N ARG A 2 48.75 34.34 -11.23
CA ARG A 2 48.61 32.94 -10.78
C ARG A 2 47.15 32.66 -10.44
N TYR A 3 46.52 31.78 -11.22
CA TYR A 3 45.16 31.29 -10.97
C TYR A 3 45.15 30.32 -9.79
N HIS A 4 45.04 30.84 -8.56
CA HIS A 4 44.76 30.05 -7.35
C HIS A 4 43.25 29.93 -7.12
N THR A 5 42.51 29.31 -8.03
CA THR A 5 41.06 29.08 -7.87
C THR A 5 40.64 27.61 -7.96
N GLY A 6 41.56 26.69 -8.27
CA GLY A 6 41.23 25.26 -8.46
C GLY A 6 41.11 24.41 -7.18
N TRP A 7 41.69 24.82 -6.04
CA TRP A 7 41.75 23.96 -4.85
C TRP A 7 40.47 24.00 -4.00
N ARG A 8 39.74 25.13 -4.01
CA ARG A 8 38.52 25.28 -3.18
C ARG A 8 37.30 24.56 -3.76
N THR A 9 37.24 24.38 -5.07
CA THR A 9 36.09 23.76 -5.76
C THR A 9 36.06 22.24 -5.61
N TRP A 10 37.22 21.58 -5.43
CA TRP A 10 37.29 20.12 -5.30
C TRP A 10 36.64 19.59 -4.01
N ARG A 11 36.60 20.39 -2.93
CA ARG A 11 35.95 19.97 -1.68
C ARG A 11 34.43 19.97 -1.71
N LEU A 12 33.81 20.63 -2.70
CA LEU A 12 32.34 20.71 -2.81
C LEU A 12 31.74 19.58 -3.65
N LEU A 13 32.56 18.88 -4.44
CA LEU A 13 32.15 17.76 -5.28
C LEU A 13 31.52 16.58 -4.52
N PRO A 14 32.08 16.10 -3.38
CA PRO A 14 31.47 14.96 -2.66
C PRO A 14 30.14 15.34 -1.99
N LEU A 15 29.97 16.60 -1.55
CA LEU A 15 28.73 17.08 -0.96
C LEU A 15 27.61 17.14 -2.01
N ALA A 16 27.91 17.60 -3.22
CA ALA A 16 26.97 17.63 -4.34
C ALA A 16 26.56 16.20 -4.79
N LEU A 17 27.48 15.24 -4.76
CA LEU A 17 27.20 13.82 -5.03
C LEU A 17 26.30 13.16 -3.98
N LEU A 18 26.40 13.56 -2.71
CA LEU A 18 25.50 13.07 -1.65
C LEU A 18 24.07 13.61 -1.77
N LEU A 19 23.89 14.80 -2.36
CA LEU A 19 22.59 15.44 -2.54
C LEU A 19 21.81 14.93 -3.76
N SER A 20 22.46 14.29 -4.75
CA SER A 20 21.78 13.75 -5.94
C SER A 20 21.12 12.38 -5.71
N GLY A 21 21.37 11.72 -4.57
CA GLY A 21 20.83 10.39 -4.27
C GLY A 21 19.36 10.35 -3.84
N CYS A 22 18.72 11.50 -3.53
CA CYS A 22 17.35 11.53 -3.01
C CYS A 22 16.25 11.68 -4.08
N ALA A 23 16.60 11.73 -5.37
CA ALA A 23 15.62 11.76 -6.45
C ALA A 23 15.12 10.33 -6.77
N SER A 24 14.45 9.69 -5.80
CA SER A 24 13.65 8.49 -6.08
C SER A 24 12.33 8.92 -6.71
N SER A 25 12.33 9.19 -8.02
CA SER A 25 11.08 9.14 -8.77
C SER A 25 10.79 7.67 -9.07
N MET A 26 9.76 7.14 -8.43
CA MET A 26 9.19 5.89 -8.93
C MET A 26 8.68 6.22 -10.34
N GLY A 27 9.23 5.55 -11.36
CA GLY A 27 8.84 5.76 -12.75
C GLY A 27 7.32 5.58 -12.93
N PRO A 28 6.77 5.93 -14.11
CA PRO A 28 5.33 5.84 -14.33
C PRO A 28 4.85 4.42 -13.99
N ILE A 29 3.98 4.32 -12.98
CA ILE A 29 3.37 3.05 -12.59
C ILE A 29 2.38 2.70 -13.70
N SER A 30 2.78 1.78 -14.58
CA SER A 30 1.85 1.10 -15.47
C SER A 30 1.23 -0.07 -14.70
N TRP A 31 -0.09 -0.05 -14.55
CA TRP A 31 -0.85 -1.13 -13.92
C TRP A 31 -2.02 -1.50 -14.85
N GLU A 32 -2.31 -2.80 -14.97
CA GLU A 32 -3.52 -3.24 -15.65
C GLU A 32 -4.72 -3.01 -14.74
N THR A 33 -5.73 -2.29 -15.22
CA THR A 33 -6.73 -1.80 -14.29
C THR A 33 -7.77 -2.81 -13.85
N GLY A 34 -7.84 -3.96 -14.51
CA GLY A 34 -8.91 -4.93 -14.31
C GLY A 34 -10.26 -4.46 -14.88
N TYR A 35 -10.35 -3.24 -15.39
CA TYR A 35 -11.54 -2.66 -16.02
C TYR A 35 -11.20 -2.15 -17.41
N ARG A 36 -12.22 -1.98 -18.25
CA ARG A 36 -12.08 -1.38 -19.59
C ARG A 36 -13.27 -0.48 -19.89
N GLN A 37 -13.06 0.48 -20.76
CA GLN A 37 -14.14 1.28 -21.33
C GLN A 37 -14.78 0.52 -22.50
N VAL A 38 -16.10 0.40 -22.52
CA VAL A 38 -16.88 -0.30 -23.56
C VAL A 38 -17.79 0.64 -24.37
N GLY A 39 -17.73 1.94 -24.11
CA GLY A 39 -18.46 2.97 -24.85
C GLY A 39 -18.08 4.38 -24.38
N GLU A 40 -18.55 5.41 -25.08
CA GLU A 40 -18.38 6.78 -24.62
C GLU A 40 -19.42 7.12 -23.55
N PRO A 41 -19.02 7.75 -22.42
CA PRO A 41 -19.96 8.19 -21.42
C PRO A 41 -20.82 9.33 -22.00
N ALA A 42 -22.14 9.21 -21.87
CA ALA A 42 -23.05 10.28 -22.26
C ALA A 42 -22.97 11.43 -21.25
N GLY A 43 -22.09 12.41 -21.51
CA GLY A 43 -21.95 13.61 -20.68
C GLY A 43 -21.14 13.40 -19.39
N SER A 44 -21.33 14.30 -18.41
CA SER A 44 -20.59 14.29 -17.14
C SER A 44 -21.29 13.50 -16.02
N ASP A 45 -22.29 12.69 -16.36
CA ASP A 45 -23.04 11.92 -15.39
C ASP A 45 -22.20 10.73 -14.87
N THR A 46 -22.19 10.56 -13.55
CA THR A 46 -21.39 9.52 -12.88
C THR A 46 -21.96 8.14 -13.17
N GLU A 47 -23.27 8.03 -13.34
CA GLU A 47 -23.93 6.76 -13.64
C GLU A 47 -23.72 6.36 -15.11
N ALA A 48 -23.85 7.31 -16.03
CA ALA A 48 -23.43 7.15 -17.42
C ALA A 48 -21.96 6.68 -17.52
N LEU A 49 -21.04 7.32 -16.79
CA LEU A 49 -19.64 6.89 -16.74
C LEU A 49 -19.48 5.48 -16.19
N ARG A 50 -20.16 5.14 -15.10
CA ARG A 50 -20.09 3.79 -14.50
C ARG A 50 -20.57 2.72 -15.49
N SER A 51 -21.65 2.97 -16.22
CA SER A 51 -22.18 2.05 -17.24
C SER A 51 -21.26 1.86 -18.45
N SER A 52 -20.43 2.86 -18.76
CA SER A 52 -19.44 2.80 -19.84
C SER A 52 -18.18 1.99 -19.48
N ILE A 53 -18.04 1.57 -18.23
CA ILE A 53 -16.87 0.84 -17.70
C ILE A 53 -17.31 -0.58 -17.36
N THR A 54 -16.51 -1.59 -17.74
CA THR A 54 -16.82 -3.00 -17.50
C THR A 54 -15.60 -3.74 -16.94
N PRO A 55 -15.77 -4.61 -15.93
CA PRO A 55 -14.69 -5.49 -15.47
C PRO A 55 -14.18 -6.43 -16.57
N ASN A 56 -12.87 -6.69 -16.58
CA ASN A 56 -12.24 -7.64 -17.49
C ASN A 56 -12.68 -9.08 -17.23
N THR A 57 -13.06 -9.39 -15.99
CA THR A 57 -13.70 -10.66 -15.59
C THR A 57 -15.09 -10.85 -16.20
N CYS A 58 -15.78 -9.78 -16.57
CA CYS A 58 -17.10 -9.84 -17.22
C CYS A 58 -17.01 -10.02 -18.74
N ARG A 59 -15.86 -10.42 -19.28
CA ARG A 59 -15.70 -10.66 -20.72
C ARG A 59 -16.33 -11.99 -21.11
N VAL A 60 -17.42 -11.93 -21.85
CA VAL A 60 -18.08 -13.09 -22.47
C VAL A 60 -17.52 -13.35 -23.87
N SER A 61 -17.59 -14.60 -24.32
CA SER A 61 -17.14 -14.96 -25.67
C SER A 61 -18.14 -14.47 -26.72
N PRO A 62 -17.68 -13.92 -27.85
CA PRO A 62 -18.58 -13.52 -28.92
C PRO A 62 -19.37 -14.73 -29.44
N GLY A 63 -20.66 -14.54 -29.74
CA GLY A 63 -21.53 -15.59 -30.25
C GLY A 63 -22.30 -16.40 -29.20
N GLN A 64 -22.14 -16.11 -27.91
CA GLN A 64 -23.03 -16.65 -26.88
C GLN A 64 -24.40 -15.96 -26.95
N ALA A 65 -25.47 -16.75 -27.02
CA ALA A 65 -26.86 -16.29 -27.05
C ALA A 65 -27.68 -16.98 -25.95
N GLY A 66 -28.76 -16.33 -25.51
CA GLY A 66 -29.60 -16.82 -24.41
C GLY A 66 -29.09 -16.37 -23.03
N ILE A 67 -29.44 -17.11 -21.98
CA ILE A 67 -29.02 -16.82 -20.60
C ILE A 67 -27.55 -17.26 -20.46
N VAL A 68 -26.63 -16.31 -20.48
CA VAL A 68 -25.20 -16.56 -20.27
C VAL A 68 -24.88 -16.40 -18.78
N PRO A 69 -24.37 -17.44 -18.11
CA PRO A 69 -23.94 -17.30 -16.72
C PRO A 69 -22.77 -16.32 -16.63
N LEU A 70 -22.73 -15.53 -15.56
CA LEU A 70 -21.61 -14.63 -15.34
C LEU A 70 -20.32 -15.44 -15.17
N PRO A 71 -19.20 -15.03 -15.79
CA PRO A 71 -17.91 -15.64 -15.52
C PRO A 71 -17.50 -15.50 -14.04
N PRO A 72 -16.65 -16.41 -13.53
CA PRO A 72 -16.12 -16.29 -12.18
C PRO A 72 -15.50 -14.92 -11.93
N GLY A 73 -15.82 -14.31 -10.78
CA GLY A 73 -15.33 -12.99 -10.39
C GLY A 73 -16.15 -11.81 -10.94
N CYS A 74 -16.87 -11.96 -12.05
CA CYS A 74 -17.62 -10.85 -12.67
C CYS A 74 -18.65 -10.21 -11.71
N ALA A 75 -19.43 -11.03 -11.00
CA ALA A 75 -20.43 -10.53 -10.06
C ALA A 75 -19.79 -9.74 -8.91
N ASN A 76 -18.65 -10.21 -8.40
CA ASN A 76 -17.90 -9.51 -7.35
C ASN A 76 -17.37 -8.18 -7.87
N ASP A 77 -16.76 -8.15 -9.05
CA ASP A 77 -16.15 -6.94 -9.59
C ASP A 77 -17.19 -5.88 -9.98
N LEU A 78 -18.38 -6.30 -10.41
CA LEU A 78 -19.53 -5.39 -10.60
C LEU A 78 -19.98 -4.77 -9.27
N ASN A 79 -20.02 -5.56 -8.19
CA ASN A 79 -20.34 -5.04 -6.86
C ASN A 79 -19.26 -4.06 -6.38
N LEU A 80 -17.98 -4.37 -6.59
CA LEU A 80 -16.87 -3.47 -6.28
C LEU A 80 -16.98 -2.16 -7.07
N GLN A 81 -17.27 -2.22 -8.36
CA GLN A 81 -17.48 -1.05 -9.22
C GLN A 81 -18.63 -0.16 -8.72
N ALA A 82 -19.72 -0.75 -8.22
CA ALA A 82 -20.85 -0.01 -7.68
C ALA A 82 -20.49 0.76 -6.39
N MET A 83 -19.51 0.28 -5.62
CA MET A 83 -19.03 0.93 -4.39
C MET A 83 -17.99 2.03 -4.62
N VAL A 84 -17.47 2.17 -5.85
CA VAL A 84 -16.46 3.19 -6.16
C VAL A 84 -17.07 4.58 -6.20
N GLU A 85 -16.48 5.51 -5.44
CA GLU A 85 -16.86 6.93 -5.38
C GLU A 85 -16.75 7.61 -6.75
N ARG A 86 -15.63 7.40 -7.47
CA ARG A 86 -15.32 8.02 -8.76
C ARG A 86 -15.03 6.95 -9.81
N PRO A 87 -16.00 6.59 -10.67
CA PRO A 87 -15.83 5.50 -11.62
C PRO A 87 -14.62 5.66 -12.55
N GLY A 88 -14.24 6.89 -12.89
CA GLY A 88 -13.05 7.17 -13.72
C GLY A 88 -11.72 6.71 -13.10
N ASP A 89 -11.65 6.59 -11.77
CA ASP A 89 -10.47 6.09 -11.06
C ASP A 89 -10.22 4.60 -11.36
N LEU A 90 -11.23 3.84 -11.82
CA LEU A 90 -11.08 2.45 -12.26
C LEU A 90 -10.28 2.30 -13.56
N LEU A 91 -10.15 3.37 -14.34
CA LEU A 91 -9.41 3.36 -15.61
C LEU A 91 -8.08 4.10 -15.50
N HIS A 92 -8.03 5.17 -14.71
CA HIS A 92 -6.87 6.08 -14.67
C HIS A 92 -6.10 6.02 -13.35
N GLY A 93 -6.73 5.48 -12.30
CA GLY A 93 -6.24 5.61 -10.95
C GLY A 93 -6.14 7.08 -10.55
N ARG A 94 -5.39 7.34 -9.48
CA ARG A 94 -5.07 8.71 -9.06
C ARG A 94 -3.59 8.82 -8.78
N ALA A 95 -3.04 9.99 -9.09
CA ALA A 95 -1.71 10.32 -8.63
C ALA A 95 -1.68 10.22 -7.10
N MET A 96 -0.83 9.34 -6.60
CA MET A 96 -0.55 9.28 -5.17
C MET A 96 0.18 10.57 -4.80
N GLY A 97 -0.17 11.15 -3.64
CA GLY A 97 0.58 12.28 -3.09
C GLY A 97 2.04 11.91 -2.80
N PRO A 98 2.86 12.88 -2.37
CA PRO A 98 4.25 12.60 -2.00
C PRO A 98 4.29 11.46 -0.99
N ALA A 99 5.21 10.50 -1.20
CA ALA A 99 5.37 9.36 -0.32
C ALA A 99 5.62 9.85 1.10
N ARG A 100 4.69 9.56 2.01
CA ARG A 100 4.76 10.01 3.40
C ARG A 100 5.68 9.10 4.21
N GLY A 101 6.98 9.08 3.90
CA GLY A 101 7.95 8.17 4.52
C GLY A 101 8.08 8.36 6.03
N ALA A 102 8.23 9.61 6.50
CA ALA A 102 8.40 9.91 7.92
C ALA A 102 7.23 9.47 8.81
N PRO A 103 5.96 9.83 8.53
CA PRO A 103 4.85 9.38 9.38
C PRO A 103 4.59 7.87 9.27
N VAL A 104 4.86 7.25 8.10
CA VAL A 104 4.78 5.77 7.99
C VAL A 104 5.84 5.11 8.87
N ALA A 105 7.07 5.60 8.85
CA ALA A 105 8.14 5.10 9.73
C ALA A 105 7.82 5.31 11.22
N ALA A 106 7.23 6.45 11.58
CA ALA A 106 6.80 6.73 12.95
C ALA A 106 5.70 5.76 13.41
N ALA A 107 4.66 5.56 12.60
CA ALA A 107 3.58 4.62 12.91
C ALA A 107 4.10 3.16 13.01
N ALA A 108 5.03 2.78 12.12
CA ALA A 108 5.67 1.47 12.18
C ALA A 108 6.47 1.30 13.49
N ARG A 109 7.23 2.32 13.88
CA ARG A 109 8.01 2.32 15.13
C ARG A 109 7.11 2.18 16.35
N GLU A 110 6.05 2.97 16.45
CA GLU A 110 5.07 2.88 17.54
C GLU A 110 4.51 1.46 17.66
N ARG A 111 4.13 0.86 16.52
CA ARG A 111 3.57 -0.49 16.50
C ARG A 111 4.57 -1.57 16.95
N LEU A 112 5.86 -1.38 16.65
CA LEU A 112 6.94 -2.26 17.08
C LEU A 112 7.25 -2.08 18.57
N GLU A 113 7.33 -0.85 19.06
CA GLU A 113 7.57 -0.55 20.48
C GLU A 113 6.44 -1.09 21.37
N ASP A 114 5.17 -0.97 20.94
CA ASP A 114 4.03 -1.58 21.63
C ASP A 114 4.17 -3.10 21.74
N ARG A 115 4.63 -3.75 20.67
CA ARG A 115 4.87 -5.19 20.65
C ARG A 115 6.01 -5.59 21.58
N GLU A 116 7.08 -4.79 21.65
CA GLU A 116 8.19 -5.02 22.59
C GLU A 116 7.74 -4.88 24.04
N ARG A 117 6.96 -3.83 24.36
CA ARG A 117 6.37 -3.62 25.70
C ARG A 117 5.42 -4.76 26.09
N ALA A 118 4.60 -5.24 25.17
CA ALA A 118 3.73 -6.39 25.43
C ALA A 118 4.56 -7.67 25.70
N ASN A 119 5.64 -7.89 24.95
CA ASN A 119 6.49 -9.06 25.11
C ASN A 119 7.29 -9.01 26.42
N SER A 120 7.84 -7.85 26.79
CA SER A 120 8.56 -7.70 28.07
C SER A 120 7.64 -7.93 29.26
N ARG A 121 6.41 -7.40 29.23
CA ARG A 121 5.39 -7.67 30.24
C ARG A 121 5.08 -9.16 30.36
N ARG A 122 4.96 -9.86 29.23
CA ARG A 122 4.75 -11.32 29.22
C ARG A 122 5.92 -12.06 29.89
N VAL A 123 7.16 -11.70 29.59
CA VAL A 123 8.35 -12.34 30.19
C VAL A 123 8.37 -12.14 31.71
N VAL A 124 8.06 -10.94 32.20
CA VAL A 124 7.98 -10.65 33.64
C VAL A 124 6.91 -11.54 34.30
N LEU A 125 5.70 -11.57 33.75
CA LEU A 125 4.59 -12.39 34.28
C LEU A 125 4.92 -13.89 34.28
N GLU A 126 5.58 -14.39 33.24
CA GLU A 126 6.04 -15.79 33.20
C GLU A 126 7.08 -16.07 34.28
N SER A 127 7.99 -15.14 34.55
CA SER A 127 9.00 -15.28 35.61
C SER A 127 8.37 -15.31 37.01
N GLU A 128 7.36 -14.46 37.24
CA GLU A 128 6.59 -14.43 38.49
C GLU A 128 5.78 -15.71 38.68
N ALA A 129 5.17 -16.23 37.61
CA ALA A 129 4.42 -17.48 37.64
C ALA A 129 5.35 -18.67 37.97
N ARG A 130 6.52 -18.77 37.31
CA ARG A 130 7.52 -19.82 37.60
C ARG A 130 8.05 -19.71 39.04
N GLY A 131 8.35 -18.50 39.51
CA GLY A 131 8.81 -18.27 40.88
C GLY A 131 7.77 -18.61 41.94
N SER A 132 6.49 -18.37 41.66
CA SER A 132 5.38 -18.71 42.55
C SER A 132 5.10 -20.22 42.58
N ALA A 133 5.16 -20.89 41.43
CA ALA A 133 5.07 -22.35 41.36
C ALA A 133 6.21 -23.04 42.13
N SER A 134 7.44 -22.52 42.02
CA SER A 134 8.61 -23.03 42.77
C SER A 134 8.43 -22.88 44.29
N ARG A 135 7.96 -21.71 44.77
CA ARG A 135 7.69 -21.49 46.21
C ARG A 135 6.55 -22.34 46.78
N SER A 136 5.53 -22.63 45.97
CA SER A 136 4.47 -23.58 46.35
C SER A 136 4.98 -25.02 46.42
N ALA A 137 5.94 -25.42 45.58
CA ALA A 137 6.50 -26.77 45.60
C ALA A 137 7.38 -27.04 46.84
N THR A 138 8.02 -26.02 47.43
CA THR A 138 8.88 -26.19 48.61
C THR A 138 8.14 -26.17 49.95
N THR A 139 6.85 -25.83 49.97
CA THR A 139 6.04 -25.72 51.19
C THR A 139 5.07 -26.88 51.38
N GLY A 140 5.05 -27.86 50.46
CA GLY A 140 4.18 -29.04 50.51
C GLY A 140 4.76 -30.26 51.25
N ASP A 141 5.95 -30.16 51.85
CA ASP A 141 6.66 -31.27 52.52
C ASP A 141 6.79 -31.10 54.05
N LEU A 142 5.83 -30.43 54.70
CA LEU A 142 5.70 -30.39 56.16
C LEU A 142 4.39 -31.03 56.63
#